data_AF-A0A2G9S4R9-F1
#
_entry.id   AF-A0A2G9S4R9-F1
#
_cell.length_a   1.000
_cell.length_b   1.000
_cell.length_c   1.000
_cell.angle_alpha   90.00
_cell.angle_beta   90.00
_cell.angle_gamma   90.00
#
_symmetry.space_group_name_H-M   'P 1'
#
loop_
_entity.id
_entity.type
_entity.pdbx_description
1 polymer ?
#
loop_
_entity_poly.entity_id
_entity_poly.type
_entity_poly.pdbx_seq_one_letter_code
_entity_poly.pdbx_strand_id
1 'polypeptide(L)'
;MEDIIALSEGPPTEYLDTLSAMELAEQITLLDHIIFRSIPYQEFLGQGWMKPDKIDRTPYIMKTSQHFNNMSNLVASEIMSQPDVTSRASSIEKWVVVADICRCMHNYNGVLEITSALNRSAIYRLKKTWAKVSKQTKALMDKLQKTVSSEGRFKNLRETLKNCNPPSVPYLGMYLTDLAFIEEGTPNFTEEGLVNFSKMRMISHIIREIRQFQQTPYRIEHQPKVTQFLLDQSRILDEDTLYELSLTVEPRLPA
;
A
#
# COMPACT_ATOMS: atom_id res chain seq x y z
N MET A 1 12.43 4.49 -11.52
CA MET A 1 12.04 3.09 -11.17
C MET A 1 12.66 2.09 -12.13
N GLU A 2 12.69 2.35 -13.44
CA GLU A 2 13.47 1.52 -14.37
C GLU A 2 14.93 1.43 -13.96
N ASP A 3 15.55 2.53 -13.51
CA ASP A 3 16.92 2.51 -12.97
C ASP A 3 17.07 1.68 -11.68
N ILE A 4 16.04 1.61 -10.82
CA ILE A 4 16.08 0.85 -9.56
C ILE A 4 15.79 -0.64 -9.82
N ILE A 5 14.91 -0.93 -10.77
CA ILE A 5 14.59 -2.29 -11.24
C ILE A 5 15.82 -2.88 -11.96
N ALA A 6 16.50 -2.10 -12.80
CA ALA A 6 17.73 -2.52 -13.47
C ALA A 6 18.87 -2.82 -12.47
N LEU A 7 18.91 -2.12 -11.34
CA LEU A 7 19.85 -2.38 -10.24
C LEU A 7 19.48 -3.60 -9.36
N SER A 8 18.34 -4.23 -9.62
CA SER A 8 17.87 -5.43 -8.92
C SER A 8 18.07 -6.75 -9.70
N GLU A 9 18.79 -6.70 -10.83
CA GLU A 9 19.09 -7.88 -11.63
C GLU A 9 20.08 -8.82 -10.91
N GLY A 10 19.58 -9.96 -10.45
CA GLY A 10 20.34 -11.04 -9.83
C GLY A 10 19.41 -12.08 -9.19
N PRO A 11 19.92 -13.26 -8.76
CA PRO A 11 19.11 -14.18 -7.98
C PRO A 11 18.81 -13.57 -6.60
N PRO A 12 17.56 -13.66 -6.10
CA PRO A 12 17.22 -13.23 -4.76
C PRO A 12 18.00 -14.09 -3.76
N THR A 13 18.88 -13.47 -2.98
CA THR A 13 19.72 -14.18 -1.99
C THR A 13 19.24 -13.98 -0.56
N GLU A 14 18.39 -12.97 -0.33
CA GLU A 14 17.88 -12.62 0.99
C GLU A 14 16.53 -13.29 1.28
N TYR A 15 16.30 -13.55 2.55
CA TYR A 15 15.06 -14.10 3.07
C TYR A 15 14.46 -13.11 4.06
N LEU A 16 13.15 -13.20 4.32
CA LEU A 16 12.49 -12.27 5.22
C LEU A 16 13.20 -12.19 6.58
N ASP A 17 13.71 -13.29 7.12
CA ASP A 17 14.38 -13.38 8.42
C ASP A 17 15.76 -12.70 8.47
N THR A 18 16.49 -12.60 7.35
CA THR A 18 17.83 -11.98 7.29
C THR A 18 17.78 -10.45 7.28
N LEU A 19 16.68 -9.85 6.82
CA LEU A 19 16.52 -8.39 6.70
C LEU A 19 15.90 -7.78 7.96
N SER A 20 16.40 -6.65 8.47
CA SER A 20 15.76 -6.00 9.62
C SER A 20 14.42 -5.35 9.26
N ALA A 21 13.55 -5.15 10.25
CA ALA A 21 12.28 -4.46 10.03
C ALA A 21 12.48 -3.00 9.60
N MET A 22 13.57 -2.36 10.03
CA MET A 22 13.92 -1.00 9.62
C MET A 22 14.30 -0.96 8.14
N GLU A 23 15.21 -1.84 7.69
CA GLU A 23 15.64 -1.89 6.29
C GLU A 23 14.45 -2.12 5.34
N LEU A 24 13.55 -3.05 5.71
CA LEU A 24 12.32 -3.30 4.94
C LEU A 24 11.45 -2.04 4.87
N ALA A 25 11.15 -1.40 6.00
CA ALA A 25 10.29 -0.22 6.03
C ALA A 25 10.88 0.98 5.28
N GLU A 26 12.19 1.18 5.37
CA GLU A 26 12.93 2.20 4.62
C GLU A 26 12.82 1.98 3.11
N GLN A 27 13.09 0.77 2.63
CA GLN A 27 13.04 0.49 1.20
C GLN A 27 11.62 0.43 0.64
N ILE A 28 10.64 -0.07 1.41
CA ILE A 28 9.21 0.03 1.04
C ILE A 28 8.83 1.51 0.86
N THR A 29 9.18 2.36 1.83
CA THR A 29 8.87 3.79 1.75
C THR A 29 9.59 4.50 0.61
N LEU A 30 10.83 4.13 0.33
CA LEU A 30 11.56 4.66 -0.82
C LEU A 30 10.86 4.31 -2.14
N LEU A 31 10.50 3.04 -2.33
CA LEU A 31 9.82 2.55 -3.54
C LEU A 31 8.44 3.20 -3.70
N ASP A 32 7.62 3.17 -2.65
CA ASP A 32 6.31 3.80 -2.58
C ASP A 32 6.37 5.27 -2.99
N HIS A 33 7.28 6.01 -2.38
CA HIS A 33 7.40 7.44 -2.62
C HIS A 33 7.90 7.73 -4.05
N ILE A 34 8.81 6.94 -4.60
CA ILE A 34 9.30 7.07 -5.98
C ILE A 34 8.16 6.87 -6.98
N ILE A 35 7.31 5.87 -6.76
CA ILE A 35 6.18 5.59 -7.64
C ILE A 35 5.13 6.70 -7.51
N PHE A 36 4.78 7.07 -6.28
CA PHE A 36 3.82 8.13 -5.99
C PHE A 36 4.23 9.48 -6.58
N ARG A 37 5.50 9.89 -6.43
CA ARG A 37 5.99 11.18 -6.97
C ARG A 37 6.11 11.20 -8.49
N SER A 38 6.11 10.03 -9.14
CA SER A 38 6.20 9.93 -10.59
C SER A 38 4.87 10.23 -11.28
N ILE A 39 3.75 10.26 -10.55
CA ILE A 39 2.43 10.51 -11.12
C ILE A 39 2.32 11.97 -11.58
N PRO A 40 2.16 12.24 -12.89
CA PRO A 40 1.94 13.59 -13.38
C PRO A 40 0.52 14.03 -13.01
N TYR A 41 0.37 15.30 -12.61
CA TYR A 41 -0.90 15.79 -12.08
C TYR A 41 -2.07 15.68 -13.07
N GLN A 42 -1.78 15.61 -14.36
CA GLN A 42 -2.74 15.48 -15.45
C GLN A 42 -3.54 14.18 -15.34
N GLU A 43 -2.96 13.11 -14.79
CA GLU A 43 -3.68 11.84 -14.61
C GLU A 43 -4.82 11.93 -13.59
N PHE A 44 -4.82 12.95 -12.73
CA PHE A 44 -5.89 13.20 -11.77
C PHE A 44 -7.11 13.90 -12.37
N LEU A 45 -7.06 14.32 -13.64
CA LEU A 45 -8.14 15.04 -14.30
C LEU A 45 -9.08 14.09 -15.03
N GLY A 46 -10.40 14.32 -14.94
CA GLY A 46 -11.37 13.63 -15.77
C GLY A 46 -11.52 12.14 -15.47
N GLN A 47 -11.17 11.69 -14.25
CA GLN A 47 -11.37 10.32 -13.74
C GLN A 47 -10.90 9.22 -14.72
N GLY A 48 -9.75 9.44 -15.37
CA GLY A 48 -9.21 8.54 -16.40
C GLY A 48 -8.97 7.11 -15.91
N TRP A 49 -8.60 6.95 -14.63
CA TRP A 49 -8.35 5.66 -13.99
C TRP A 49 -9.59 4.75 -13.88
N MET A 50 -10.79 5.30 -14.07
CA MET A 50 -12.05 4.55 -14.07
C MET A 50 -12.53 4.16 -15.47
N LYS A 51 -11.82 4.58 -16.53
CA LYS A 51 -12.23 4.33 -17.92
C LYS A 51 -11.68 2.98 -18.43
N PRO A 52 -12.29 2.39 -19.47
CA PRO A 52 -11.79 1.14 -20.06
C PRO A 52 -10.33 1.23 -20.55
N ASP A 53 -9.93 2.40 -21.06
CA ASP A 53 -8.58 2.75 -21.53
C ASP A 53 -7.69 3.36 -20.43
N LYS A 54 -7.95 3.04 -19.15
CA LYS A 54 -7.21 3.58 -17.98
C LYS A 54 -5.70 3.37 -18.02
N ILE A 55 -5.23 2.30 -18.67
CA ILE A 55 -3.80 1.99 -18.78
C ILE A 55 -3.09 3.03 -19.65
N ASP A 56 -3.73 3.45 -20.75
CA ASP A 56 -3.19 4.46 -21.66
C ASP A 56 -3.37 5.87 -21.11
N ARG A 57 -4.51 6.14 -20.46
CA ARG A 57 -4.82 7.47 -19.91
C ARG A 57 -4.07 7.81 -18.64
N THR A 58 -3.89 6.81 -17.76
CA THR A 58 -3.37 7.01 -16.40
C THR A 58 -2.31 5.97 -16.02
N PRO A 59 -1.25 5.80 -16.82
CA PRO A 59 -0.26 4.75 -16.63
C PRO A 59 0.42 4.82 -15.25
N TYR A 60 0.69 6.01 -14.70
CA TYR A 60 1.39 6.14 -13.42
C TYR A 60 0.48 5.86 -12.21
N ILE A 61 -0.80 6.26 -12.26
CA ILE A 61 -1.80 5.85 -11.25
C ILE A 61 -1.99 4.33 -11.29
N MET A 62 -2.09 3.72 -12.49
CA MET A 62 -2.19 2.26 -12.63
C MET A 62 -0.97 1.55 -12.07
N LYS A 63 0.23 2.08 -12.33
CA LYS A 63 1.49 1.57 -11.76
C LYS A 63 1.52 1.62 -10.23
N THR A 64 0.99 2.69 -9.64
CA THR A 64 0.87 2.83 -8.18
C THR A 64 -0.09 1.79 -7.60
N SER A 65 -1.24 1.59 -8.23
CA SER A 65 -2.21 0.56 -7.82
C SER A 65 -1.62 -0.85 -7.94
N GLN A 66 -0.90 -1.13 -9.03
CA GLN A 66 -0.22 -2.41 -9.22
C GLN A 66 0.87 -2.64 -8.16
N HIS A 67 1.68 -1.62 -7.84
CA HIS A 67 2.69 -1.72 -6.79
C HIS A 67 2.07 -2.06 -5.43
N PHE A 68 0.99 -1.37 -5.06
CA PHE A 68 0.25 -1.63 -3.84
C PHE A 68 -0.21 -3.09 -3.73
N ASN A 69 -0.80 -3.60 -4.81
CA ASN A 69 -1.26 -4.99 -4.84
C ASN A 69 -0.10 -5.98 -4.76
N ASN A 70 1.01 -5.72 -5.46
CA ASN A 70 2.20 -6.56 -5.43
C ASN A 70 2.82 -6.60 -4.03
N MET A 71 2.94 -5.47 -3.34
CA MET A 71 3.47 -5.42 -1.98
C MET A 71 2.57 -6.17 -0.99
N SER A 72 1.25 -5.92 -1.05
CA SER A 72 0.27 -6.63 -0.24
C SER A 72 0.28 -8.15 -0.51
N ASN A 73 0.43 -8.56 -1.77
CA ASN A 73 0.56 -9.97 -2.15
C ASN A 73 1.86 -10.58 -1.61
N LEU A 74 3.01 -9.90 -1.76
CA LEU A 74 4.30 -10.35 -1.27
C LEU A 74 4.26 -10.61 0.24
N VAL A 75 3.71 -9.68 1.02
CA VAL A 75 3.54 -9.85 2.48
C VAL A 75 2.74 -11.13 2.78
N ALA A 76 1.63 -11.35 2.08
CA ALA A 76 0.80 -12.52 2.27
C ALA A 76 1.52 -13.82 1.89
N SER A 77 2.24 -13.82 0.76
CA SER A 77 3.03 -14.97 0.29
C SER A 77 4.17 -15.31 1.23
N GLU A 78 4.92 -14.33 1.74
CA GLU A 78 6.01 -14.55 2.69
C GLU A 78 5.53 -15.10 4.04
N ILE A 79 4.32 -14.76 4.47
CA ILE A 79 3.68 -15.37 5.65
C ILE A 79 3.27 -16.81 5.35
N MET A 80 2.60 -17.03 4.21
CA MET A 80 2.06 -18.35 3.85
C MET A 80 3.15 -19.39 3.54
N SER A 81 4.29 -18.96 3.03
CA SER A 81 5.45 -19.82 2.72
C SER A 81 6.25 -20.27 3.95
N GLN A 82 5.90 -19.80 5.16
CA GLN A 82 6.59 -20.22 6.38
C GLN A 82 6.25 -21.68 6.74
N PRO A 83 7.27 -22.52 7.00
CA PRO A 83 7.10 -23.98 7.09
C PRO A 83 6.30 -24.42 8.31
N ASP A 84 6.42 -23.69 9.43
CA ASP A 84 5.78 -24.04 10.69
C ASP A 84 5.03 -22.85 11.31
N VAL A 85 4.16 -23.17 12.27
CA VAL A 85 3.27 -22.21 12.94
C VAL A 85 4.05 -21.11 13.68
N THR A 86 5.21 -21.45 14.25
CA THR A 86 6.03 -20.51 15.02
C THR A 86 6.71 -19.52 14.08
N SER A 87 7.38 -20.00 13.03
CA SER A 87 8.01 -19.14 12.02
C SER A 87 7.00 -18.23 11.33
N ARG A 88 5.78 -18.75 11.07
CA ARG A 88 4.69 -17.95 10.52
C ARG A 88 4.17 -16.87 11.45
N ALA A 89 4.04 -17.16 12.75
CA ALA A 89 3.69 -16.16 13.74
C ALA A 89 4.77 -15.07 13.84
N SER A 90 6.06 -15.45 13.84
CA SER A 90 7.18 -14.51 13.83
C SER A 90 7.19 -13.63 12.57
N SER A 91 6.86 -14.19 11.41
CA SER A 91 6.71 -13.42 10.16
C SER A 91 5.61 -12.36 10.27
N ILE A 92 4.43 -12.72 10.82
CA ILE A 92 3.36 -11.76 11.10
C ILE A 92 3.84 -10.66 12.05
N GLU A 93 4.51 -11.01 13.15
CA GLU A 93 5.03 -10.04 14.11
C GLU A 93 6.00 -9.06 13.46
N LYS A 94 6.91 -9.55 12.62
CA LYS A 94 7.86 -8.74 11.88
C LYS A 94 7.16 -7.76 10.95
N TRP A 95 6.19 -8.22 10.16
CA TRP A 95 5.44 -7.34 9.26
C TRP A 95 4.64 -6.27 10.00
N VAL A 96 4.07 -6.57 11.17
CA VAL A 96 3.41 -5.55 12.01
C VAL A 96 4.41 -4.51 12.51
N VAL A 97 5.63 -4.90 12.86
CA VAL A 97 6.70 -3.95 13.22
C VAL A 97 7.10 -3.09 12.02
N VAL A 98 7.28 -3.68 10.83
CA VAL A 98 7.55 -2.95 9.58
C VAL A 98 6.45 -1.90 9.34
N ALA A 99 5.18 -2.27 9.50
CA ALA A 99 4.06 -1.35 9.33
C ALA A 99 4.08 -0.19 10.34
N ASP A 100 4.45 -0.41 11.61
CA ASP A 100 4.58 0.70 12.56
C ASP A 100 5.76 1.63 12.25
N ILE A 101 6.86 1.08 11.71
CA ILE A 101 7.98 1.90 11.23
C ILE A 101 7.54 2.74 10.01
N CYS A 102 6.81 2.15 9.05
CA CYS A 102 6.20 2.90 7.94
C CYS A 102 5.30 4.04 8.47
N ARG A 103 4.48 3.79 9.51
CA ARG A 103 3.67 4.83 10.16
C ARG A 103 4.54 5.95 10.75
N CYS A 104 5.63 5.60 11.43
CA CYS A 104 6.58 6.58 11.99
C CYS A 104 7.26 7.43 10.91
N MET A 105 7.43 6.88 9.70
CA MET A 105 7.96 7.58 8.54
C MET A 105 6.89 8.28 7.70
N HIS A 106 5.64 8.33 8.18
CA HIS A 106 4.49 8.88 7.45
C HIS A 106 4.22 8.20 6.10
N ASN A 107 4.65 6.95 5.93
CA ASN A 107 4.24 6.11 4.81
C ASN A 107 2.95 5.37 5.18
N TYR A 108 1.81 6.02 4.99
CA TYR A 108 0.50 5.43 5.26
C TYR A 108 0.03 4.49 4.15
N ASN A 109 0.61 4.59 2.95
CA ASN A 109 0.43 3.60 1.90
C ASN A 109 0.96 2.23 2.35
N GLY A 110 2.23 2.16 2.76
CA GLY A 110 2.86 0.93 3.28
C GLY A 110 2.17 0.36 4.52
N VAL A 111 1.65 1.22 5.42
CA VAL A 111 0.81 0.76 6.55
C VAL A 111 -0.42 -0.01 6.04
N LEU A 112 -1.09 0.54 5.03
CA LEU A 112 -2.30 -0.08 4.48
C LEU A 112 -1.98 -1.33 3.64
N GLU A 113 -0.89 -1.35 2.88
CA GLU A 113 -0.43 -2.54 2.13
C GLU A 113 -0.25 -3.74 3.06
N ILE A 114 0.48 -3.55 4.16
CA ILE A 114 0.78 -4.61 5.11
C ILE A 114 -0.48 -5.00 5.91
N THR A 115 -1.20 -4.03 6.46
CA THR A 115 -2.39 -4.35 7.29
C THR A 115 -3.53 -4.97 6.48
N SER A 116 -3.68 -4.60 5.20
CA SER A 116 -4.64 -5.24 4.29
C SER A 116 -4.24 -6.69 3.97
N ALA A 117 -2.95 -6.98 3.79
CA ALA A 117 -2.46 -8.34 3.60
C ALA A 117 -2.83 -9.24 4.79
N LEU A 118 -2.60 -8.76 6.02
CA LEU A 118 -2.92 -9.49 7.26
C LEU A 118 -4.43 -9.75 7.44
N ASN A 119 -5.28 -8.93 6.83
CA ASN A 119 -6.74 -9.07 6.86
C ASN A 119 -7.31 -9.96 5.74
N ARG A 120 -6.46 -10.46 4.83
CA ARG A 120 -6.91 -11.40 3.79
C ARG A 120 -7.46 -12.67 4.41
N SER A 121 -8.46 -13.25 3.77
CA SER A 121 -9.15 -14.46 4.23
C SER A 121 -8.18 -15.62 4.51
N ALA A 122 -7.17 -15.80 3.65
CA ALA A 122 -6.12 -16.82 3.77
C ALA A 122 -5.29 -16.70 5.06
N ILE A 123 -4.99 -15.48 5.52
CA ILE A 123 -4.19 -15.23 6.72
C ILE A 123 -5.08 -15.13 7.97
N TYR A 124 -6.18 -14.38 7.88
CA TYR A 124 -7.08 -14.11 9.00
C TYR A 124 -7.68 -15.38 9.63
N ARG A 125 -7.82 -16.44 8.82
CA ARG A 125 -8.37 -17.72 9.27
C ARG A 125 -7.41 -18.59 10.07
N LEU A 126 -6.10 -18.31 10.06
CA LEU A 126 -5.05 -19.14 10.68
C LEU A 126 -5.05 -19.05 12.22
N LYS A 127 -6.09 -19.57 12.87
CA LYS A 127 -6.32 -19.38 14.31
C LYS A 127 -5.18 -19.92 15.18
N LYS A 128 -4.52 -21.01 14.79
CA LYS A 128 -3.38 -21.57 15.55
C LYS A 128 -2.17 -20.64 15.45
N THR A 129 -1.90 -20.10 14.26
CA THR A 129 -0.86 -19.09 14.04
C THR A 129 -1.15 -17.82 14.84
N TRP A 130 -2.35 -17.27 14.74
CA TRP A 130 -2.74 -16.08 15.51
C TRP A 130 -2.67 -16.30 17.02
N ALA A 131 -2.90 -17.52 17.52
CA ALA A 131 -2.75 -17.81 18.94
C ALA A 131 -1.29 -17.66 19.43
N LYS A 132 -0.30 -17.82 18.54
CA LYS A 132 1.13 -17.65 18.84
C LYS A 132 1.61 -16.21 18.75
N VAL A 133 0.93 -15.36 17.98
CA VAL A 133 1.23 -13.92 17.88
C VAL A 133 0.98 -13.24 19.24
N SER A 134 1.96 -12.47 19.69
CA SER A 134 1.95 -11.78 20.97
C SER A 134 0.76 -10.81 21.12
N LYS A 135 0.31 -10.60 22.36
CA LYS A 135 -0.75 -9.63 22.66
C LYS A 135 -0.35 -8.20 22.30
N GLN A 136 0.93 -7.87 22.46
CA GLN A 136 1.48 -6.56 22.13
C GLN A 136 1.41 -6.30 20.62
N THR A 137 1.81 -7.28 19.81
CA THR A 137 1.71 -7.20 18.35
C THR A 137 0.27 -7.03 17.89
N LYS A 138 -0.68 -7.79 18.46
CA LYS A 138 -2.11 -7.65 18.13
C LYS A 138 -2.64 -6.25 18.43
N ALA A 139 -2.31 -5.71 19.61
CA ALA A 139 -2.72 -4.35 19.98
C ALA A 139 -2.10 -3.28 19.06
N LEU A 140 -0.84 -3.49 18.62
CA LEU A 140 -0.19 -2.62 17.64
C LEU A 140 -0.89 -2.70 16.27
N MET A 141 -1.21 -3.91 15.81
CA MET A 141 -1.96 -4.14 14.58
C MET A 141 -3.34 -3.44 14.63
N ASP A 142 -4.09 -3.58 15.72
CA ASP A 142 -5.40 -2.91 15.90
C ASP A 142 -5.28 -1.38 15.80
N LYS A 143 -4.22 -0.80 16.40
CA LYS A 143 -3.94 0.64 16.31
C LYS A 143 -3.63 1.07 14.87
N LEU A 144 -2.82 0.30 14.15
CA LEU A 144 -2.47 0.56 12.75
C LEU A 144 -3.71 0.47 11.86
N GLN A 145 -4.50 -0.59 11.99
CA GLN A 145 -5.75 -0.79 11.26
C GLN A 145 -6.75 0.34 11.52
N LYS A 146 -6.88 0.81 12.77
CA LYS A 146 -7.73 1.97 13.08
C LYS A 146 -7.27 3.24 12.37
N THR A 147 -5.95 3.43 12.24
CA THR A 147 -5.37 4.61 11.58
C THR A 147 -5.73 4.64 10.09
N VAL A 148 -5.63 3.50 9.40
CA VAL A 148 -5.87 3.38 7.95
C VAL A 148 -7.25 2.81 7.58
N SER A 149 -8.16 2.73 8.55
CA SER A 149 -9.53 2.20 8.35
C SER A 149 -10.26 2.98 7.26
N SER A 150 -10.99 2.27 6.40
CA SER A 150 -11.85 2.88 5.36
C SER A 150 -13.12 3.52 5.93
N GLU A 151 -13.42 3.32 7.22
CA GLU A 151 -14.58 3.91 7.90
C GLU A 151 -14.62 5.43 7.73
N GLY A 152 -15.81 5.95 7.42
CA GLY A 152 -16.00 7.39 7.17
C GLY A 152 -15.19 7.92 5.99
N ARG A 153 -14.93 7.09 4.96
CA ARG A 153 -14.06 7.39 3.81
C ARG A 153 -12.63 7.72 4.25
N PHE A 154 -12.04 6.88 5.09
CA PHE A 154 -10.69 7.09 5.65
C PHE A 154 -10.59 8.27 6.62
N LYS A 155 -11.60 8.47 7.48
CA LYS A 155 -11.67 9.63 8.40
C LYS A 155 -10.39 9.80 9.23
N ASN A 156 -9.92 8.74 9.89
CA ASN A 156 -8.75 8.81 10.77
C ASN A 156 -7.46 9.11 9.98
N LEU A 157 -7.30 8.52 8.79
CA LEU A 157 -6.17 8.79 7.91
C LEU A 157 -6.17 10.23 7.41
N ARG A 158 -7.34 10.79 7.04
CA ARG A 158 -7.47 12.20 6.65
C ARG A 158 -7.08 13.15 7.77
N GLU A 159 -7.57 12.89 8.99
CA GLU A 159 -7.21 13.69 10.17
C GLU A 159 -5.71 13.62 10.46
N THR A 160 -5.11 12.45 10.24
CA THR A 160 -3.66 12.25 10.39
C THR A 160 -2.88 13.05 9.33
N LEU A 161 -3.27 12.94 8.06
CA LEU A 161 -2.61 13.63 6.94
C LEU A 161 -2.74 15.15 7.01
N LYS A 162 -3.87 15.67 7.53
CA LYS A 162 -4.07 17.11 7.73
C LYS A 162 -3.02 17.74 8.64
N ASN A 163 -2.50 16.97 9.62
CA ASN A 163 -1.49 17.42 10.57
C ASN A 163 -0.08 16.91 10.22
N CYS A 164 0.08 16.25 9.06
CA CYS A 164 1.32 15.62 8.64
C CYS A 164 2.15 16.58 7.77
N ASN A 165 3.40 16.80 8.16
CA ASN A 165 4.36 17.52 7.32
C ASN A 165 5.12 16.53 6.42
N PRO A 166 5.39 16.87 5.15
CA PRO A 166 6.25 16.07 4.29
C PRO A 166 7.66 15.85 4.89
N PRO A 167 8.37 14.76 4.54
CA PRO A 167 7.98 13.73 3.58
C PRO A 167 6.87 12.81 4.12
N SER A 168 5.97 12.37 3.24
CA SER A 168 4.83 11.51 3.55
C SER A 168 4.36 10.81 2.27
N VAL A 169 3.86 9.58 2.40
CA VAL A 169 3.18 8.85 1.33
C VAL A 169 1.74 8.55 1.78
N PRO A 170 0.73 9.23 1.23
CA PRO A 170 -0.65 8.93 1.53
C PRO A 170 -1.16 7.72 0.73
N TYR A 171 -2.27 7.12 1.18
CA TYR A 171 -2.99 6.15 0.36
C TYR A 171 -3.71 6.86 -0.81
N LEU A 172 -3.26 6.61 -2.04
CA LEU A 172 -3.74 7.31 -3.24
C LEU A 172 -5.24 7.08 -3.49
N GLY A 173 -5.75 5.86 -3.24
CA GLY A 173 -7.15 5.50 -3.50
C GLY A 173 -8.17 6.37 -2.76
N MET A 174 -7.80 6.92 -1.60
CA MET A 174 -8.60 7.89 -0.87
C MET A 174 -8.85 9.17 -1.71
N TYR A 175 -7.79 9.75 -2.28
CA TYR A 175 -7.91 10.95 -3.10
C TYR A 175 -8.59 10.69 -4.44
N LEU A 176 -8.34 9.54 -5.07
CA LEU A 176 -9.02 9.14 -6.30
C LEU A 176 -10.53 9.03 -6.10
N THR A 177 -10.96 8.54 -4.92
CA THR A 177 -12.38 8.47 -4.57
C THR A 177 -13.00 9.87 -4.43
N ASP A 178 -12.29 10.83 -3.85
CA ASP A 178 -12.78 12.21 -3.74
C ASP A 178 -12.86 12.92 -5.09
N LEU A 179 -11.86 12.72 -5.95
CA LEU A 179 -11.87 13.25 -7.31
C LEU A 179 -13.02 12.66 -8.12
N ALA A 180 -13.26 11.35 -8.04
CA ALA A 180 -14.40 10.70 -8.68
C ALA A 180 -15.73 11.30 -8.21
N PHE A 181 -15.89 11.50 -6.89
CA PHE A 181 -17.09 12.11 -6.33
C PHE A 181 -17.34 13.54 -6.85
N ILE A 182 -16.29 14.36 -7.00
CA ILE A 182 -16.42 15.71 -7.58
C ILE A 182 -16.76 15.62 -9.07
N GLU A 183 -16.13 14.70 -9.79
CA GLU A 183 -16.34 14.52 -11.23
C GLU A 183 -17.78 14.10 -11.56
N GLU A 184 -18.35 13.21 -10.76
CA GLU A 184 -19.72 12.70 -10.92
C GLU A 184 -20.77 13.67 -10.36
N GLY A 185 -20.48 14.34 -9.25
CA GLY A 185 -21.43 15.21 -8.56
C GLY A 185 -21.49 16.64 -9.11
N THR A 186 -20.52 17.07 -9.93
CA THR A 186 -20.45 18.46 -10.41
C THR A 186 -20.26 18.51 -11.95
N PRO A 187 -21.10 19.23 -12.70
CA PRO A 187 -20.98 19.32 -14.15
C PRO A 187 -19.78 20.17 -14.58
N ASN A 188 -19.18 19.84 -15.73
CA ASN A 188 -18.04 20.58 -16.31
C ASN A 188 -18.42 21.97 -16.83
N PHE A 189 -19.69 22.13 -17.23
CA PHE A 189 -20.23 23.37 -17.75
C PHE A 189 -21.43 23.82 -16.91
N THR A 190 -21.64 25.12 -16.82
CA THR A 190 -22.88 25.70 -16.27
C THR A 190 -24.04 25.45 -17.24
N GLU A 191 -25.27 25.74 -16.79
CA GLU A 191 -26.46 25.68 -17.65
C GLU A 191 -26.36 26.58 -18.87
N GLU A 192 -25.56 27.65 -18.78
CA GLU A 192 -25.27 28.61 -19.87
C GLU A 192 -24.17 28.12 -20.82
N GLY A 193 -23.62 26.92 -20.62
CA GLY A 193 -22.54 26.36 -21.43
C GLY A 193 -21.15 26.92 -21.13
N LEU A 194 -20.98 27.69 -20.05
CA LEU A 194 -19.67 28.23 -19.62
C LEU A 194 -18.91 27.21 -18.76
N VAL A 195 -17.58 27.27 -18.73
CA VAL A 195 -16.76 26.38 -17.88
C VAL A 195 -17.10 26.58 -16.40
N ASN A 196 -17.36 25.48 -15.69
CA ASN A 196 -17.64 25.51 -14.26
C ASN A 196 -16.34 25.64 -13.44
N PHE A 197 -15.89 26.88 -13.23
CA PHE A 197 -14.69 27.15 -12.42
C PHE A 197 -14.82 26.75 -10.94
N SER A 198 -16.04 26.52 -10.43
CA SER A 198 -16.22 25.98 -9.07
C SER A 198 -15.67 24.55 -9.00
N LYS A 199 -16.08 23.70 -9.95
CA LYS A 199 -15.56 22.34 -10.10
C LYS A 199 -14.03 22.33 -10.24
N MET A 200 -13.51 23.20 -11.11
CA MET A 200 -12.06 23.28 -11.35
C MET A 200 -11.26 23.62 -10.09
N ARG A 201 -11.79 24.51 -9.23
CA ARG A 201 -11.16 24.84 -7.94
C ARG A 201 -11.18 23.66 -6.97
N MET A 202 -12.28 22.91 -6.90
CA MET A 202 -12.38 21.73 -6.04
C MET A 202 -11.36 20.66 -6.43
N ILE A 203 -11.27 20.33 -7.72
CA ILE A 203 -10.28 19.39 -8.26
C ILE A 203 -8.85 19.90 -7.99
N SER A 204 -8.58 21.18 -8.28
CA SER A 204 -7.26 21.78 -8.07
C SER A 204 -6.83 21.73 -6.59
N HIS A 205 -7.76 21.87 -5.64
CA HIS A 205 -7.46 21.80 -4.23
C HIS A 205 -6.89 20.43 -3.84
N ILE A 206 -7.55 19.34 -4.24
CA ILE A 206 -7.08 17.97 -3.98
C ILE A 206 -5.72 17.71 -4.64
N ILE A 207 -5.57 18.11 -5.90
CA ILE A 207 -4.30 17.94 -6.62
C ILE A 207 -3.16 18.69 -5.92
N ARG A 208 -3.43 19.87 -5.34
CA ARG A 208 -2.41 20.62 -4.58
C ARG A 208 -1.97 19.88 -3.32
N GLU A 209 -2.89 19.25 -2.60
CA GLU A 209 -2.55 18.41 -1.43
C GLU A 209 -1.68 17.22 -1.84
N ILE A 210 -2.06 16.49 -2.90
CA ILE A 210 -1.24 15.39 -3.43
C ILE A 210 0.17 15.88 -3.78
N ARG A 211 0.27 16.99 -4.52
CA ARG A 211 1.56 17.55 -4.95
C ARG A 211 2.43 18.01 -3.80
N GLN A 212 1.87 18.47 -2.69
CA GLN A 212 2.64 18.82 -1.50
C GLN A 212 3.44 17.61 -0.98
N PHE A 213 2.83 16.43 -0.99
CA PHE A 213 3.50 15.19 -0.58
C PHE A 213 4.49 14.66 -1.62
N GLN A 214 4.27 14.90 -2.91
CA GLN A 214 5.21 14.48 -3.97
C GLN A 214 6.52 15.29 -4.01
N GLN A 215 6.53 16.51 -3.46
CA GLN A 215 7.65 17.45 -3.62
C GLN A 215 8.84 17.20 -2.69
N THR A 216 8.59 16.70 -1.48
CA THR A 216 9.64 16.52 -0.47
C THR A 216 10.12 15.07 -0.47
N PRO A 217 11.36 14.81 -0.93
CA PRO A 217 11.88 13.45 -0.98
C PRO A 217 12.23 12.94 0.42
N TYR A 218 12.15 11.63 0.58
CA TYR A 218 12.77 10.94 1.72
C TYR A 218 14.30 10.94 1.59
N ARG A 219 14.99 11.04 2.73
CA ARG A 219 16.45 10.88 2.83
C ARG A 219 16.78 9.44 3.22
N ILE A 220 16.46 8.51 2.35
CA ILE A 220 16.69 7.08 2.53
C ILE A 220 17.70 6.65 1.47
N GLU A 221 18.77 5.99 1.89
CA GLU A 221 19.73 5.40 0.96
C GLU A 221 19.15 4.13 0.35
N HIS A 222 19.35 3.96 -0.96
CA HIS A 222 18.90 2.77 -1.66
C HIS A 222 19.75 1.57 -1.25
N GLN A 223 19.08 0.48 -0.86
CA GLN A 223 19.73 -0.79 -0.53
C GLN A 223 19.33 -1.87 -1.55
N PRO A 224 20.19 -2.17 -2.54
CA PRO A 224 19.85 -3.05 -3.66
C PRO A 224 19.30 -4.41 -3.24
N LYS A 225 19.93 -5.06 -2.26
CA LYS A 225 19.53 -6.39 -1.76
C LYS A 225 18.10 -6.43 -1.23
N VAL A 226 17.73 -5.41 -0.46
CA VAL A 226 16.39 -5.31 0.13
C VAL A 226 15.36 -4.97 -0.95
N THR A 227 15.67 -4.05 -1.88
CA THR A 227 14.76 -3.76 -2.99
C THR A 227 14.59 -4.95 -3.94
N GLN A 228 15.62 -5.75 -4.15
CA GLN A 228 15.54 -6.98 -4.93
C GLN A 228 14.59 -7.98 -4.27
N PHE A 229 14.68 -8.16 -2.95
CA PHE A 229 13.72 -8.97 -2.19
C PHE A 229 12.28 -8.43 -2.33
N LEU A 230 12.09 -7.12 -2.18
CA LEU A 230 10.76 -6.48 -2.23
C LEU A 230 10.12 -6.48 -3.63
N LEU A 231 10.92 -6.57 -4.69
CA LEU A 231 10.44 -6.52 -6.09
C LEU A 231 10.36 -7.90 -6.75
N ASP A 232 10.83 -8.96 -6.09
CA ASP A 232 10.85 -10.32 -6.62
C ASP A 232 9.45 -10.90 -6.82
N GLN A 233 8.99 -10.87 -8.07
CA GLN A 233 7.67 -11.38 -8.47
C GLN A 233 7.57 -12.90 -8.35
N SER A 234 8.68 -13.64 -8.32
CA SER A 234 8.64 -15.11 -8.22
C SER A 234 8.16 -15.62 -6.85
N ARG A 235 8.16 -14.73 -5.84
CA ARG A 235 7.66 -14.99 -4.49
C ARG A 235 6.16 -14.76 -4.33
N ILE A 236 5.54 -14.08 -5.29
CA ILE A 236 4.14 -13.68 -5.20
C ILE A 236 3.27 -14.87 -5.62
N LEU A 237 2.42 -15.30 -4.70
CA LEU A 237 1.35 -16.25 -4.92
C LEU A 237 0.06 -15.51 -5.26
N ASP A 238 -0.72 -16.04 -6.19
CA ASP A 238 -2.07 -15.55 -6.48
C ASP A 238 -3.05 -15.84 -5.33
N GLU A 239 -4.23 -15.21 -5.37
CA GLU A 239 -5.21 -15.28 -4.29
C GLU A 239 -5.77 -16.69 -4.06
N ASP A 240 -5.99 -17.46 -5.14
CA ASP A 240 -6.50 -18.82 -5.05
C ASP A 240 -5.44 -19.74 -4.43
N THR A 241 -4.20 -19.65 -4.90
CA THR A 241 -3.06 -20.40 -4.34
C THR A 241 -2.84 -20.08 -2.86
N LEU A 242 -2.91 -18.80 -2.46
CA LEU A 242 -2.81 -18.38 -1.05
C LEU A 242 -3.91 -19.04 -0.20
N TYR A 243 -5.14 -19.05 -0.70
CA TYR A 243 -6.26 -19.62 0.04
C TYR A 243 -6.17 -21.13 0.15
N GLU A 244 -5.81 -21.84 -0.92
CA GLU A 244 -5.59 -23.29 -0.93
C GLU A 244 -4.47 -23.70 0.04
N LEU A 245 -3.34 -22.99 -0.01
CA LEU A 245 -2.24 -23.22 0.93
C LEU A 245 -2.69 -22.99 2.37
N SER A 246 -3.53 -21.99 2.62
CA SER A 246 -4.06 -21.75 3.97
C SER A 246 -4.89 -22.92 4.50
N LEU A 247 -5.66 -23.60 3.64
CA LEU A 247 -6.46 -24.77 4.01
C LEU A 247 -5.57 -25.97 4.30
N THR A 248 -4.47 -26.10 3.57
CA THR A 248 -3.46 -27.14 3.82
C THR A 248 -2.73 -26.90 5.14
N VAL A 249 -2.30 -25.66 5.40
CA VAL A 249 -1.54 -25.26 6.58
C VAL A 249 -2.38 -25.31 7.86
N GLU A 250 -3.63 -24.84 7.80
CA GLU A 250 -4.59 -24.97 8.89
C GLU A 250 -5.97 -25.42 8.35
N PRO A 251 -6.25 -26.74 8.34
CA PRO A 251 -7.53 -27.29 7.89
C PRO A 251 -8.72 -26.71 8.66
N ARG A 252 -9.88 -26.65 7.99
CA ARG A 252 -11.14 -26.28 8.66
C ARG A 252 -11.44 -27.33 9.74
N LEU A 253 -11.89 -26.87 10.90
CA LEU A 253 -12.41 -27.78 11.92
C LEU A 253 -13.63 -28.52 11.35
N PRO A 254 -13.78 -29.84 11.60
CA PRO A 254 -15.02 -30.53 11.29
C PRO A 254 -16.19 -29.82 11.97
N ALA A 255 -17.31 -29.70 11.24
CA ALA A 255 -18.56 -29.16 11.76
C ALA A 255 -19.14 -30.06 12.87
#